data_AF-A0A1F3RHC2-F1
#
_entry.id   AF-A0A1F3RHC2-F1
#
_cell.length_a   1.000
_cell.length_b   1.000
_cell.length_c   1.000
_cell.angle_alpha   90.00
_cell.angle_beta   90.00
_cell.angle_gamma   90.00
#
_symmetry.space_group_name_H-M   'P 1'
#
loop_
_entity.id
_entity.type
_entity.pdbx_description
1 polymer ?
#
loop_
_entity_poly.entity_id
_entity_poly.type
_entity_poly.pdbx_seq_one_letter_code
_entity_poly.pdbx_strand_id
1 'polypeptide(L)'
;MKRVKLLLFLTLLTNLVFAQKKPIDEFSTIDKKALLLPDSLTKSTVDIANYINNNFNTNQEKVRAIYIWIATNIQYDIENMYALNFYEKKEEKISKPLQTGKGICENFAALFTDICLKSGIKSFVVEGYTKQNGLADYTPHAWSASLVDSAWFLFDPTWGSGYASGGKFYKKINNYYFKTPPVSFIKSHMPFDYLWQFLNYPLSNQEFYDGKTQQNKITSYFDFMDSIQVYEKQSHIDQLISSVYRIEKNGIKNSLIYDRLQHLKLEIERDKQNKIVNLYNSASICYNDGINELNEFINYRNKQFLPKKTDPEIQNMIDVANNNLKESKTKLEQISDSEDNIKIMIKQLSKSIEDASNYLIEQQSWLNVYFSKSKYGRKSMFYERKVSLFGFPLN
;
A
#
# COMPACT_ATOMS: atom_id res chain seq x y z
N MET A 1 83.09 27.46 55.58
CA MET A 1 81.92 27.94 54.82
C MET A 1 81.67 26.99 53.65
N LYS A 2 80.40 26.59 53.47
CA LYS A 2 79.96 25.34 52.83
C LYS A 2 79.93 25.41 51.30
N ARG A 3 80.33 24.29 50.67
CA ARG A 3 80.22 24.00 49.22
C ARG A 3 78.74 23.89 48.82
N VAL A 4 78.30 24.65 47.83
CA VAL A 4 76.95 24.54 47.24
C VAL A 4 77.00 23.50 46.13
N LYS A 5 76.27 22.39 46.31
CA LYS A 5 76.04 21.39 45.26
C LYS A 5 74.76 21.72 44.50
N LEU A 6 74.89 21.69 43.17
CA LEU A 6 73.85 21.79 42.16
C LEU A 6 72.83 20.65 42.31
N LEU A 7 71.53 20.96 42.24
CA LEU A 7 70.44 20.00 42.09
C LEU A 7 69.55 20.49 40.95
N LEU A 8 69.79 19.95 39.75
CA LEU A 8 68.87 20.08 38.61
C LEU A 8 67.71 19.11 38.84
N PHE A 9 66.51 19.64 39.01
CA PHE A 9 65.28 18.85 39.09
C PHE A 9 64.79 18.59 37.66
N LEU A 10 65.03 17.38 37.14
CA LEU A 10 64.54 16.95 35.84
C LEU A 10 63.07 16.50 36.02
N THR A 11 62.12 17.34 35.65
CA THR A 11 60.70 16.98 35.60
C THR A 11 60.44 16.08 34.40
N LEU A 12 60.39 14.76 34.63
CA LEU A 12 59.83 13.82 33.64
C LEU A 12 58.32 14.09 33.50
N LEU A 13 57.95 14.82 32.46
CA LEU A 13 56.58 14.84 31.93
C LEU A 13 56.28 13.46 31.34
N THR A 14 55.61 12.61 32.13
CA THR A 14 55.00 11.38 31.63
C THR A 14 53.85 11.76 30.71
N ASN A 15 54.11 11.75 29.40
CA ASN A 15 53.05 11.75 28.39
C ASN A 15 52.26 10.45 28.53
N LEU A 16 51.18 10.49 29.31
CA LEU A 16 50.12 9.49 29.25
C LEU A 16 49.46 9.60 27.87
N VAL A 17 50.00 8.85 26.91
CA VAL A 17 49.31 8.59 25.64
C VAL A 17 48.08 7.78 25.99
N PHE A 18 46.94 8.45 26.14
CA PHE A 18 45.65 7.78 26.05
C PHE A 18 45.55 7.22 24.64
N ALA A 19 45.85 5.92 24.48
CA ALA A 19 45.48 5.18 23.30
C ALA A 19 43.94 5.25 23.19
N GLN A 20 43.44 6.16 22.35
CA GLN A 20 42.03 6.18 21.99
C GLN A 20 41.74 4.82 21.36
N LYS A 21 40.95 4.00 22.06
CA LYS A 21 40.45 2.73 21.52
C LYS A 21 39.79 3.08 20.18
N LYS A 22 40.31 2.53 19.08
CA LYS A 22 39.72 2.74 17.74
C LYS A 22 38.21 2.50 17.88
N PRO A 23 37.35 3.42 17.43
CA PRO A 23 35.92 3.19 17.48
C PRO A 23 35.65 1.87 16.76
N ILE A 24 35.04 0.93 17.47
CA ILE A 24 34.63 -0.35 16.90
C ILE A 24 33.45 -0.03 16.00
N ASP A 25 33.61 -0.24 14.69
CA ASP A 25 32.49 -0.20 13.77
C ASP A 25 31.60 -1.42 14.05
N GLU A 26 30.52 -1.18 14.80
CA GLU A 26 29.58 -2.19 15.27
C GLU A 26 28.90 -2.95 14.13
N PHE A 27 28.88 -2.37 12.92
CA PHE A 27 28.25 -2.99 11.75
C PHE A 27 29.23 -3.76 10.85
N SER A 28 30.53 -3.61 11.06
CA SER A 28 31.56 -4.11 10.13
C SER A 28 31.44 -5.59 9.78
N THR A 29 31.03 -6.44 10.73
CA THR A 29 30.81 -7.88 10.49
C THR A 29 29.59 -8.13 9.61
N ILE A 30 28.47 -7.46 9.91
CA ILE A 30 27.22 -7.59 9.15
C ILE A 30 27.43 -7.07 7.73
N ASP A 31 28.07 -5.90 7.60
CA ASP A 31 28.32 -5.23 6.33
C ASP A 31 29.19 -6.09 5.41
N LYS A 32 30.30 -6.62 5.91
CA LYS A 32 31.14 -7.53 5.14
C LYS A 32 30.35 -8.72 4.62
N LYS A 33 29.49 -9.34 5.45
CA LYS A 33 28.68 -10.48 5.04
C LYS A 33 27.59 -10.09 4.03
N ALA A 34 26.96 -8.94 4.22
CA ALA A 34 25.90 -8.45 3.34
C ALA A 34 26.44 -8.11 1.94
N LEU A 35 27.66 -7.56 1.88
CA LEU A 35 28.34 -7.21 0.63
C LEU A 35 28.94 -8.43 -0.11
N LEU A 36 28.85 -9.64 0.46
CA LEU A 36 29.17 -10.90 -0.24
C LEU A 36 27.95 -11.48 -0.98
N LEU A 37 26.80 -10.80 -0.99
CA LEU A 37 25.64 -11.19 -1.77
C LEU A 37 26.04 -11.40 -3.26
N PRO A 38 25.88 -12.61 -3.82
CA PRO A 38 26.25 -12.88 -5.21
C PRO A 38 25.43 -12.08 -6.22
N ASP A 39 26.07 -11.57 -7.27
CA ASP A 39 25.43 -10.81 -8.36
C ASP A 39 24.27 -11.54 -9.03
N SER A 40 24.29 -12.88 -9.04
CA SER A 40 23.18 -13.68 -9.57
C SER A 40 21.89 -13.55 -8.77
N LEU A 41 21.98 -13.20 -7.48
CA LEU A 41 20.84 -13.03 -6.57
C LEU A 41 20.38 -11.57 -6.47
N THR A 42 21.03 -10.62 -7.16
CA THR A 42 20.72 -9.19 -7.06
C THR A 42 19.67 -8.71 -8.06
N LYS A 43 19.13 -9.62 -8.87
CA LYS A 43 18.20 -9.30 -9.97
C LYS A 43 16.74 -9.19 -9.53
N SER A 44 16.40 -9.71 -8.35
CA SER A 44 15.07 -9.61 -7.77
C SER A 44 15.16 -9.37 -6.26
N THR A 45 14.19 -8.64 -5.72
CA THR A 45 14.11 -8.44 -4.27
C THR A 45 13.75 -9.71 -3.50
N VAL A 46 13.14 -10.69 -4.17
CA VAL A 46 12.85 -12.01 -3.59
C VAL A 46 14.15 -12.76 -3.32
N ASP A 47 15.06 -12.80 -4.28
CA ASP A 47 16.35 -13.49 -4.13
C ASP A 47 17.24 -12.81 -3.10
N ILE A 48 17.26 -11.47 -3.08
CA ILE A 48 17.94 -10.69 -2.05
C ILE A 48 17.35 -11.05 -0.68
N ALA A 49 16.02 -10.99 -0.50
CA ALA A 49 15.38 -11.30 0.77
C ALA A 49 15.65 -12.75 1.23
N ASN A 50 15.65 -13.72 0.31
CA ASN A 50 16.00 -15.11 0.60
C ASN A 50 17.44 -15.23 1.12
N TYR A 51 18.40 -14.57 0.46
CA TYR A 51 19.77 -14.53 0.95
C TYR A 51 19.85 -13.90 2.34
N ILE A 52 19.17 -12.77 2.55
CA ILE A 52 19.15 -12.07 3.85
C ILE A 52 18.59 -12.99 4.95
N ASN A 53 17.47 -13.65 4.70
CA ASN A 53 16.84 -14.58 5.65
C ASN A 53 17.71 -15.78 5.99
N ASN A 54 18.50 -16.28 5.03
CA ASN A 54 19.39 -17.43 5.25
C ASN A 54 20.70 -17.06 5.95
N ASN A 55 21.09 -15.78 5.93
CA ASN A 55 22.40 -15.34 6.40
C ASN A 55 22.37 -14.47 7.66
N PHE A 56 21.22 -13.93 8.05
CA PHE A 56 21.08 -13.03 9.19
C PHE A 56 19.91 -13.48 10.07
N ASN A 57 20.14 -13.56 11.37
CA ASN A 57 19.23 -14.23 12.30
C ASN A 57 18.23 -13.24 12.90
N THR A 58 18.68 -12.03 13.23
CA THR A 58 17.85 -11.03 13.91
C THR A 58 17.32 -9.98 12.94
N ASN A 59 16.19 -9.35 13.27
CA ASN A 59 15.67 -8.25 12.47
C ASN A 59 16.65 -7.08 12.37
N GLN A 60 17.44 -6.82 13.43
CA GLN A 60 18.49 -5.80 13.40
C GLN A 60 19.57 -6.09 12.35
N GLU A 61 20.07 -7.33 12.31
CA GLU A 61 21.06 -7.76 11.33
C GLU A 61 20.50 -7.70 9.91
N LYS A 62 19.26 -8.16 9.72
CA LYS A 62 18.58 -8.14 8.42
C LYS A 62 18.42 -6.72 7.89
N VAL A 63 17.86 -5.79 8.68
CA VAL A 63 17.70 -4.39 8.22
C VAL A 63 19.05 -3.73 7.94
N ARG A 64 20.10 -4.05 8.72
CA ARG A 64 21.45 -3.53 8.46
C ARG A 64 21.99 -4.04 7.13
N ALA A 65 21.88 -5.34 6.89
CA ALA A 65 22.35 -5.99 5.67
C ALA A 65 21.62 -5.44 4.43
N ILE A 66 20.29 -5.24 4.51
CA ILE A 66 19.50 -4.63 3.44
C ILE A 66 19.97 -3.19 3.19
N TYR A 67 20.07 -2.39 4.26
CA TYR A 67 20.46 -0.98 4.17
C TYR A 67 21.83 -0.81 3.50
N ILE A 68 22.85 -1.51 4.00
CA ILE A 68 24.22 -1.35 3.51
C ILE A 68 24.37 -1.88 2.09
N TRP A 69 23.67 -2.96 1.75
CA TRP A 69 23.70 -3.50 0.40
C TRP A 69 23.14 -2.48 -0.59
N ILE A 70 21.98 -1.88 -0.32
CA ILE A 70 21.39 -0.85 -1.18
C ILE A 70 22.29 0.38 -1.25
N ALA A 71 22.72 0.92 -0.10
CA ALA A 71 23.52 2.14 -0.03
C ALA A 71 24.89 2.01 -0.72
N THR A 72 25.40 0.78 -0.88
CA THR A 72 26.67 0.51 -1.55
C THR A 72 26.48 0.24 -3.05
N ASN A 73 25.45 -0.52 -3.42
CA ASN A 73 25.29 -1.05 -4.77
C ASN A 73 24.46 -0.16 -5.69
N ILE A 74 23.55 0.65 -5.15
CA ILE A 74 22.75 1.58 -5.93
C ILE A 74 23.40 2.96 -5.91
N GLN A 75 23.58 3.57 -7.08
CA GLN A 75 24.10 4.93 -7.24
C GLN A 75 22.94 5.91 -7.41
N TYR A 76 23.05 7.09 -6.80
CA TYR A 76 22.06 8.14 -7.01
C TYR A 76 22.10 8.67 -8.45
N ASP A 77 20.94 8.67 -9.09
CA ASP A 77 20.77 9.10 -10.48
C ASP A 77 20.52 10.62 -10.55
N ILE A 78 21.61 11.40 -10.48
CA ILE A 78 21.55 12.87 -10.55
C ILE A 78 20.92 13.36 -11.85
N GLU A 79 21.18 12.69 -12.98
CA GLU A 79 20.69 13.11 -14.28
C GLU A 79 19.15 13.09 -14.33
N ASN A 80 18.54 12.15 -13.61
CA ASN A 80 17.09 11.98 -13.56
C ASN A 80 16.46 12.40 -12.22
N MET A 81 17.19 13.11 -11.34
CA MET A 81 16.70 13.43 -9.99
C MET A 81 15.45 14.31 -9.95
N TYR A 82 15.18 15.05 -11.02
CA TYR A 82 13.97 15.86 -11.18
C TYR A 82 12.93 15.23 -12.11
N ALA A 83 13.25 14.10 -12.75
CA ALA A 83 12.37 13.40 -13.68
C ALA A 83 11.44 12.45 -12.91
N LEU A 84 10.61 13.00 -12.02
CA LEU A 84 9.62 12.23 -11.28
C LEU A 84 8.53 11.75 -12.23
N ASN A 85 8.51 10.44 -12.51
CA ASN A 85 7.43 9.81 -13.25
C ASN A 85 6.36 9.31 -12.27
N PHE A 86 5.37 10.15 -12.01
CA PHE A 86 4.25 9.80 -11.12
C PHE A 86 3.39 8.63 -11.62
N TYR A 87 3.52 8.26 -12.91
CA TYR A 87 2.83 7.11 -13.51
C TYR A 87 3.68 5.83 -13.50
N GLU A 88 4.93 5.87 -13.02
CA GLU A 88 5.77 4.69 -12.90
C GLU A 88 5.12 3.70 -11.93
N LYS A 89 4.95 2.45 -12.39
CA LYS A 89 4.34 1.41 -11.56
C LYS A 89 5.25 1.06 -10.39
N LYS A 90 4.68 0.59 -9.29
CA LYS A 90 5.44 0.18 -8.10
C LYS A 90 6.53 -0.84 -8.44
N GLU A 91 6.25 -1.77 -9.34
CA GLU A 91 7.17 -2.82 -9.77
C GLU A 91 8.35 -2.24 -10.58
N GLU A 92 8.11 -1.20 -11.37
CA GLU A 92 9.13 -0.49 -12.15
C GLU A 92 10.07 0.29 -11.22
N LYS A 93 9.51 0.96 -10.18
CA LYS A 93 10.28 1.68 -9.15
C LYS A 93 11.29 0.78 -8.43
N ILE A 94 11.01 -0.51 -8.31
CA ILE A 94 11.86 -1.50 -7.63
C ILE A 94 12.82 -2.19 -8.62
N SER A 95 12.33 -2.59 -9.80
CA SER A 95 13.12 -3.37 -10.74
C SER A 95 14.18 -2.55 -11.47
N LYS A 96 13.89 -1.28 -11.79
CA LYS A 96 14.82 -0.36 -12.46
C LYS A 96 16.17 -0.22 -11.74
N PRO A 97 16.25 0.13 -10.43
CA PRO A 97 17.54 0.25 -9.75
C PRO A 97 18.31 -1.08 -9.68
N LEU A 98 17.63 -2.22 -9.61
CA LEU A 98 18.30 -3.53 -9.64
C LEU A 98 18.92 -3.86 -11.01
N GLN A 99 18.31 -3.38 -12.09
CA GLN A 99 18.81 -3.59 -13.45
C GLN A 99 19.93 -2.62 -13.81
N THR A 100 19.77 -1.33 -13.47
CA THR A 100 20.69 -0.27 -13.90
C THR A 100 21.78 0.04 -12.88
N GLY A 101 21.61 -0.38 -11.62
CA GLY A 101 22.43 0.05 -10.49
C GLY A 101 22.24 1.53 -10.14
N LYS A 102 21.20 2.19 -10.67
CA LYS A 102 20.94 3.63 -10.48
C LYS A 102 19.48 3.90 -10.11
N GLY A 103 19.25 4.87 -9.24
CA GLY A 103 17.89 5.30 -8.89
C GLY A 103 17.87 6.64 -8.16
N ILE A 104 16.66 7.17 -7.97
CA ILE A 104 16.38 8.36 -7.15
C ILE A 104 15.82 7.95 -5.79
N CYS A 105 15.55 8.91 -4.91
CA CYS A 105 15.14 8.64 -3.52
C CYS A 105 13.96 7.67 -3.39
N GLU A 106 12.97 7.79 -4.28
CA GLU A 106 11.82 6.88 -4.31
C GLU A 106 12.22 5.43 -4.63
N ASN A 107 13.15 5.21 -5.57
CA ASN A 107 13.64 3.88 -5.90
C ASN A 107 14.39 3.24 -4.71
N PHE A 108 15.22 4.03 -4.03
CA PHE A 108 15.95 3.60 -2.84
C PHE A 108 14.99 3.19 -1.70
N ALA A 109 13.98 4.02 -1.42
CA ALA A 109 12.98 3.74 -0.40
C ALA A 109 12.10 2.53 -0.75
N ALA A 110 11.63 2.45 -2.00
CA ALA A 110 10.81 1.34 -2.48
C ALA A 110 11.58 0.02 -2.42
N LEU A 111 12.85 0.01 -2.85
CA LEU A 111 13.70 -1.17 -2.83
C LEU A 111 13.95 -1.66 -1.41
N PHE A 112 14.30 -0.76 -0.49
CA PHE A 112 14.51 -1.09 0.92
C PHE A 112 13.25 -1.68 1.55
N THR A 113 12.12 -0.98 1.40
CA THR A 113 10.83 -1.40 1.96
C THR A 113 10.40 -2.76 1.42
N ASP A 114 10.53 -3.00 0.11
CA ASP A 114 10.12 -4.26 -0.52
C ASP A 114 10.98 -5.45 -0.06
N ILE A 115 12.29 -5.28 0.09
CA ILE A 115 13.17 -6.34 0.63
C ILE A 115 12.88 -6.57 2.12
N CYS A 116 12.61 -5.53 2.91
CA CYS A 116 12.20 -5.66 4.31
C CYS A 116 10.91 -6.49 4.43
N LEU A 117 9.86 -6.15 3.66
CA LEU A 117 8.59 -6.87 3.66
C LEU A 117 8.79 -8.36 3.30
N LYS A 118 9.58 -8.66 2.28
CA LYS A 118 9.93 -10.03 1.88
C LYS A 118 10.82 -10.76 2.90
N SER A 119 11.51 -10.02 3.76
CA SER A 119 12.29 -10.54 4.88
C SER A 119 11.48 -10.72 6.18
N GLY A 120 10.15 -10.50 6.12
CA GLY A 120 9.25 -10.60 7.27
C GLY A 120 9.28 -9.38 8.20
N ILE A 121 9.79 -8.24 7.72
CA ILE A 121 9.95 -7.01 8.50
C ILE A 121 8.94 -5.99 8.00
N LYS A 122 8.04 -5.57 8.88
CA LYS A 122 7.03 -4.55 8.54
C LYS A 122 7.73 -3.24 8.19
N SER A 123 7.44 -2.70 7.01
CA SER A 123 8.08 -1.50 6.48
C SER A 123 7.13 -0.70 5.60
N PHE A 124 7.31 0.63 5.60
CA PHE A 124 6.57 1.58 4.78
C PHE A 124 7.53 2.48 4.00
N VAL A 125 7.15 2.86 2.78
CA VAL A 125 7.73 4.03 2.11
C VAL A 125 7.04 5.25 2.68
N VAL A 126 7.83 6.27 3.04
CA VAL A 126 7.36 7.54 3.57
C VAL A 126 7.78 8.63 2.60
N GLU A 127 6.81 9.42 2.17
CA GLU A 127 7.01 10.56 1.27
C GLU A 127 6.88 11.87 2.04
N GLY A 128 7.70 12.84 1.67
CA GLY A 128 7.71 14.15 2.30
C GLY A 128 8.67 15.09 1.62
N TYR A 129 9.28 15.95 2.41
CA TYR A 129 10.29 16.90 1.98
C TYR A 129 11.36 17.03 3.06
N THR A 130 12.51 17.56 2.65
CA THR A 130 13.69 17.67 3.52
C THR A 130 14.05 19.11 3.83
N LYS A 131 14.93 19.29 4.82
CA LYS A 131 15.54 20.56 5.18
C LYS A 131 17.05 20.38 5.29
N GLN A 132 17.77 21.25 4.59
CA GLN A 132 19.24 21.32 4.63
C GLN A 132 19.66 22.75 4.97
N ASN A 133 20.64 22.90 5.85
CA ASN A 133 21.14 24.21 6.30
C ASN A 133 20.02 25.16 6.80
N GLY A 134 18.97 24.60 7.41
CA GLY A 134 17.83 25.36 7.92
C GLY A 134 16.74 25.68 6.88
N LEU A 135 16.99 25.42 5.60
CA LEU A 135 16.09 25.73 4.49
C LEU A 135 15.39 24.45 3.99
N ALA A 136 14.08 24.54 3.81
CA ALA A 136 13.33 23.43 3.20
C ALA A 136 13.73 23.28 1.73
N ASP A 137 13.94 22.05 1.29
CA ASP A 137 14.25 21.71 -0.08
C ASP A 137 12.99 21.90 -0.96
N TYR A 138 13.20 22.25 -2.22
CA TYR A 138 12.12 22.46 -3.20
C TYR A 138 11.75 21.20 -3.97
N THR A 139 12.42 20.08 -3.70
CA THR A 139 12.12 18.76 -4.26
C THR A 139 11.50 17.87 -3.21
N PRO A 140 10.52 17.03 -3.57
CA PRO A 140 10.04 16.00 -2.66
C PRO A 140 11.16 14.98 -2.40
N HIS A 141 11.04 14.28 -1.28
CA HIS A 141 11.97 13.23 -0.89
C HIS A 141 11.19 12.02 -0.36
N ALA A 142 11.80 10.84 -0.50
CA ALA A 142 11.22 9.58 -0.04
C ALA A 142 12.26 8.78 0.74
N TRP A 143 11.81 8.15 1.83
CA TRP A 143 12.61 7.30 2.70
C TRP A 143 11.76 6.12 3.19
N SER A 144 12.32 5.28 4.05
CA SER A 144 11.63 4.12 4.60
C SER A 144 11.48 4.20 6.11
N ALA A 145 10.44 3.56 6.62
CA ALA A 145 10.25 3.31 8.04
C ALA A 145 10.06 1.82 8.27
N SER A 146 10.71 1.23 9.26
CA SER A 146 10.54 -0.20 9.57
C SER A 146 10.37 -0.44 11.06
N LEU A 147 9.55 -1.43 11.40
CA LEU A 147 9.35 -1.90 12.77
C LEU A 147 10.46 -2.90 13.12
N VAL A 148 11.40 -2.48 13.96
CA VAL A 148 12.54 -3.28 14.41
C VAL A 148 12.46 -3.43 15.93
N ASP A 149 12.37 -4.68 16.40
CA ASP A 149 12.25 -5.02 17.83
C ASP A 149 11.17 -4.20 18.56
N SER A 150 9.97 -4.17 17.96
CA SER A 150 8.78 -3.48 18.48
C SER A 150 8.84 -1.94 18.49
N ALA A 151 9.85 -1.33 17.89
CA ALA A 151 9.94 0.12 17.74
C ALA A 151 10.09 0.54 16.26
N TRP A 152 9.47 1.66 15.90
CA TRP A 152 9.60 2.23 14.57
C TRP A 152 10.88 3.05 14.45
N PHE A 153 11.65 2.77 13.41
CA PHE A 153 12.85 3.53 13.04
C PHE A 153 12.78 3.96 11.58
N LEU A 154 13.49 5.04 11.28
CA LEU A 154 13.56 5.63 9.96
C LEU A 154 14.89 5.25 9.30
N PHE A 155 14.84 5.07 7.98
CA PHE A 155 15.95 4.65 7.14
C PHE A 155 15.93 5.49 5.88
N ASP A 156 17.00 6.24 5.62
CA ASP A 156 17.21 6.87 4.33
C ASP A 156 18.47 6.28 3.68
N PRO A 157 18.31 5.24 2.83
CA PRO A 157 19.43 4.67 2.11
C PRO A 157 19.95 5.60 1.01
N THR A 158 19.20 6.63 0.60
CA THR A 158 19.63 7.64 -0.36
C THR A 158 20.69 8.53 0.25
N TRP A 159 20.36 9.26 1.32
CA TRP A 159 21.33 10.10 2.05
C TRP A 159 22.35 9.25 2.83
N GLY A 160 22.02 7.99 3.09
CA GLY A 160 22.91 6.95 3.59
C GLY A 160 24.03 6.55 2.64
N SER A 161 23.78 6.61 1.33
CA SER A 161 24.73 6.17 0.29
C SER A 161 25.81 7.20 -0.03
N GLY A 162 25.55 8.48 0.24
CA GLY A 162 26.45 9.56 -0.13
C GLY A 162 25.77 10.92 -0.21
N TYR A 163 26.37 11.83 -0.97
CA TYR A 163 25.85 13.19 -1.15
C TYR A 163 26.09 13.68 -2.58
N ALA A 164 25.24 14.59 -3.04
CA ALA A 164 25.42 15.31 -4.30
C ALA A 164 26.15 16.64 -4.06
N SER A 165 27.15 16.95 -4.88
CA SER A 165 27.85 18.23 -4.88
C SER A 165 28.36 18.58 -6.27
N GLY A 166 28.15 19.81 -6.72
CA GLY A 166 28.59 20.27 -8.05
C GLY A 166 28.06 19.42 -9.21
N GLY A 167 26.81 18.94 -9.12
CA GLY A 167 26.19 18.08 -10.13
C GLY A 167 26.75 16.65 -10.19
N LYS A 168 27.53 16.22 -9.20
CA LYS A 168 28.09 14.86 -9.11
C LYS A 168 27.75 14.20 -7.79
N PHE A 169 27.58 12.88 -7.83
CA PHE A 169 27.29 12.08 -6.65
C PHE A 169 28.58 11.48 -6.10
N TYR A 170 28.80 11.63 -4.79
CA TYR A 170 29.95 11.10 -4.08
C TYR A 170 29.47 10.04 -3.09
N LYS A 171 29.86 8.79 -3.33
CA LYS A 171 29.60 7.68 -2.41
C LYS A 171 30.33 7.92 -1.09
N LYS A 172 29.57 7.92 0.00
CA LYS A 172 30.10 8.01 1.37
C LYS A 172 29.03 7.49 2.32
N ILE A 173 29.24 6.28 2.83
CA ILE A 173 28.29 5.67 3.75
C ILE A 173 28.10 6.56 4.98
N ASN A 174 26.84 6.87 5.29
CA ASN A 174 26.46 7.68 6.43
C ASN A 174 25.46 6.94 7.33
N ASN A 175 25.98 6.33 8.39
CA ASN A 175 25.18 5.57 9.35
C ASN A 175 24.19 6.43 10.16
N TYR A 176 24.24 7.76 10.08
CA TYR A 176 23.22 8.61 10.71
C TYR A 176 21.81 8.30 10.19
N TYR A 177 21.68 7.90 8.91
CA TYR A 177 20.42 7.57 8.26
C TYR A 177 20.05 6.08 8.33
N PHE A 178 20.75 5.31 9.16
CA PHE A 178 20.43 3.92 9.46
C PHE A 178 19.77 3.83 10.84
N LYS A 179 18.57 3.24 10.90
CA LYS A 179 17.83 2.99 12.16
C LYS A 179 17.71 4.27 13.02
N THR A 180 17.44 5.41 12.38
CA THR A 180 17.38 6.70 13.06
C THR A 180 16.09 6.80 13.87
N PRO A 181 16.13 7.22 15.14
CA PRO A 181 14.92 7.45 15.93
C PRO A 181 14.06 8.57 15.33
N PRO A 182 12.71 8.46 15.39
CA PRO A 182 11.79 9.49 14.89
C PRO A 182 12.11 10.93 15.33
N VAL A 183 12.40 11.11 16.62
CA VAL A 183 12.75 12.42 17.23
C VAL A 183 14.03 13.04 16.68
N SER A 184 14.94 12.23 16.15
CA SER A 184 16.17 12.68 15.51
C SER A 184 15.95 12.94 14.03
N PHE A 185 15.18 12.08 13.37
CA PHE A 185 14.94 12.11 11.93
C PHE A 185 14.08 13.31 11.49
N ILE A 186 13.05 13.64 12.28
CA ILE A 186 12.12 14.76 12.01
C ILE A 186 12.80 16.14 11.96
N LYS A 187 14.06 16.23 12.39
CA LYS A 187 14.85 17.48 12.32
C LYS A 187 15.18 17.89 10.90
N SER A 188 15.25 16.94 9.97
CA SER A 188 15.58 17.17 8.57
C SER A 188 14.59 16.57 7.59
N HIS A 189 13.75 15.60 8.00
CA HIS A 189 12.80 14.92 7.12
C HIS A 189 11.38 15.08 7.63
N MET A 190 10.54 15.76 6.87
CA MET A 190 9.16 16.05 7.23
C MET A 190 8.21 15.27 6.32
N PRO A 191 7.52 14.23 6.83
CA PRO A 191 6.50 13.53 6.06
C PRO A 191 5.36 14.47 5.64
N PHE A 192 4.74 14.20 4.49
CA PHE A 192 3.51 14.91 4.12
C PHE A 192 2.38 14.61 5.12
N ASP A 193 2.15 13.33 5.40
CA ASP A 193 1.18 12.85 6.37
C ASP A 193 1.85 12.64 7.73
N TYR A 194 1.38 13.36 8.76
CA TYR A 194 1.98 13.32 10.08
C TYR A 194 1.91 11.96 10.79
N LEU A 195 1.07 11.02 10.32
CA LEU A 195 1.08 9.64 10.80
C LEU A 195 2.49 9.04 10.74
N TRP A 196 3.20 9.32 9.65
CA TRP A 196 4.52 8.77 9.35
C TRP A 196 5.67 9.53 10.01
N GLN A 197 5.37 10.45 10.94
CA GLN A 197 6.38 10.99 11.84
C GLN A 197 6.75 9.99 12.93
N PHE A 198 5.85 9.04 13.28
CA PHE A 198 6.01 8.12 14.41
C PHE A 198 6.27 8.83 15.74
N LEU A 199 5.58 9.96 15.94
CA LEU A 199 5.64 10.77 17.15
C LEU A 199 4.26 10.87 17.79
N ASN A 200 4.21 10.82 19.11
CA ASN A 200 2.95 11.02 19.83
C ASN A 200 2.53 12.49 19.95
N TYR A 201 3.45 13.40 19.69
CA TYR A 201 3.18 14.84 19.56
C TYR A 201 3.75 15.28 18.20
N PRO A 202 3.05 14.99 17.09
CA PRO A 202 3.54 15.26 15.76
C PRO A 202 3.75 16.77 15.57
N LEU A 203 4.82 17.12 14.86
CA LEU A 203 5.13 18.49 14.52
C LEU A 203 4.25 18.94 13.36
N SER A 204 3.79 20.18 13.42
CA SER A 204 3.17 20.84 12.28
C SER A 204 4.20 21.25 11.22
N ASN A 205 3.74 21.46 9.99
CA ASN A 205 4.60 22.03 8.95
C ASN A 205 5.11 23.43 9.37
N GLN A 206 4.33 24.22 10.12
CA GLN A 206 4.80 25.51 10.62
C GLN A 206 5.98 25.36 11.59
N GLU A 207 5.88 24.46 12.57
CA GLU A 207 6.95 24.21 13.55
C GLU A 207 8.23 23.72 12.87
N PHE A 208 8.10 22.84 11.88
CA PHE A 208 9.23 22.39 11.08
C PHE A 208 9.91 23.56 10.37
N TYR A 209 9.15 24.46 9.74
CA TYR A 209 9.69 25.67 9.09
C TYR A 209 10.37 26.61 10.08
N ASP A 210 9.77 26.82 11.25
CA ASP A 210 10.30 27.65 12.35
C ASP A 210 11.57 27.03 13.01
N GLY A 211 11.95 25.80 12.66
CA GLY A 211 13.07 25.09 13.28
C GLY A 211 12.76 24.53 14.68
N LYS A 212 11.49 24.56 15.09
CA LYS A 212 11.00 24.02 16.38
C LYS A 212 10.83 22.51 16.25
N THR A 213 11.94 21.79 16.32
CA THR A 213 11.97 20.34 16.08
C THR A 213 11.80 19.47 17.33
N GLN A 214 11.46 20.09 18.47
CA GLN A 214 11.22 19.39 19.73
C GLN A 214 9.72 19.14 19.92
N GLN A 215 9.36 17.95 20.43
CA GLN A 215 7.96 17.60 20.68
C GLN A 215 7.34 18.53 21.74
N ASN A 216 6.27 19.22 21.36
CA ASN A 216 5.50 20.07 22.26
C ASN A 216 4.40 19.26 22.97
N LYS A 217 4.67 18.81 24.20
CA LYS A 217 3.75 17.98 24.99
C LYS A 217 2.46 18.69 25.45
N ILE A 218 2.31 19.98 25.17
CA ILE A 218 1.07 20.74 25.42
C ILE A 218 0.05 20.47 24.30
N THR A 219 0.50 20.08 23.11
CA THR A 219 -0.38 19.75 21.99
C THR A 219 -1.11 18.42 22.20
N SER A 220 -2.15 18.19 21.41
CA SER A 220 -2.95 16.96 21.49
C SER A 220 -2.08 15.72 21.30
N TYR A 221 -2.22 14.78 22.22
CA TYR A 221 -1.62 13.45 22.09
C TYR A 221 -2.20 12.71 20.88
N PHE A 222 -1.34 12.15 20.07
CA PHE A 222 -1.66 11.35 18.90
C PHE A 222 -1.11 9.93 19.10
N ASP A 223 -1.99 8.95 19.29
CA ASP A 223 -1.56 7.55 19.32
C ASP A 223 -1.26 7.07 17.90
N PHE A 224 -0.03 7.26 17.45
CA PHE A 224 0.37 6.84 16.11
C PHE A 224 0.36 5.31 15.96
N MET A 225 0.55 4.55 17.04
CA MET A 225 0.55 3.09 16.98
C MET A 225 -0.86 2.56 16.74
N ASP A 226 -1.86 3.09 17.48
CA ASP A 226 -3.27 2.81 17.21
C ASP A 226 -3.67 3.24 15.80
N SER A 227 -3.26 4.46 15.40
CA SER A 227 -3.56 4.99 14.07
C SER A 227 -2.99 4.15 12.93
N ILE A 228 -1.80 3.56 13.10
CA ILE A 228 -1.24 2.60 12.13
C ILE A 228 -2.09 1.32 12.08
N GLN A 229 -2.54 0.79 13.22
CA GLN A 229 -3.41 -0.41 13.24
C GLN A 229 -4.75 -0.18 12.57
N VAL A 230 -5.31 1.03 12.71
CA VAL A 230 -6.53 1.44 12.00
C VAL A 230 -6.25 1.55 10.51
N TYR A 231 -5.16 2.25 10.13
CA TYR A 231 -4.74 2.42 8.74
C TYR A 231 -4.58 1.08 8.01
N GLU A 232 -3.95 0.09 8.64
CA GLU A 232 -3.72 -1.24 8.04
C GLU A 232 -5.01 -2.04 7.79
N LYS A 233 -6.12 -1.70 8.44
CA LYS A 233 -7.43 -2.36 8.27
C LYS A 233 -8.35 -1.64 7.27
N GLN A 234 -7.98 -0.42 6.86
CA GLN A 234 -8.77 0.40 5.96
C GLN A 234 -8.68 -0.09 4.52
N SER A 235 -9.71 0.21 3.72
CA SER A 235 -9.62 0.10 2.27
C SER A 235 -8.60 1.11 1.72
N HIS A 236 -8.06 0.87 0.53
CA HIS A 236 -7.12 1.82 -0.11
C HIS A 236 -7.69 3.23 -0.20
N ILE A 237 -8.96 3.37 -0.59
CA ILE A 237 -9.64 4.67 -0.68
C ILE A 237 -9.72 5.35 0.71
N ASP A 238 -10.06 4.59 1.76
CA ASP A 238 -10.15 5.13 3.13
C ASP A 238 -8.78 5.54 3.68
N GLN A 239 -7.72 4.82 3.30
CA GLN A 239 -6.33 5.18 3.61
C GLN A 239 -5.96 6.53 2.97
N LEU A 240 -6.28 6.73 1.69
CA LEU A 240 -6.04 7.99 0.98
C LEU A 240 -6.84 9.14 1.61
N ILE A 241 -8.14 8.94 1.90
CA ILE A 241 -9.00 9.94 2.55
C ILE A 241 -8.44 10.34 3.92
N SER A 242 -8.04 9.34 4.73
CA SER A 242 -7.45 9.59 6.05
C SER A 242 -6.12 10.33 5.94
N SER A 243 -5.29 10.01 4.93
CA SER A 243 -4.06 10.73 4.63
C SER A 243 -4.32 12.19 4.25
N VAL A 244 -5.28 12.46 3.36
CA VAL A 244 -5.67 13.83 2.97
C VAL A 244 -6.06 14.65 4.20
N TYR A 245 -6.93 14.10 5.06
CA TYR A 245 -7.35 14.77 6.29
C TYR A 245 -6.15 15.15 7.18
N ARG A 246 -5.21 14.21 7.40
CA ARG A 246 -4.04 14.45 8.23
C ARG A 246 -3.09 15.47 7.63
N ILE A 247 -2.86 15.41 6.31
CA ILE A 247 -2.01 16.38 5.60
C ILE A 247 -2.60 17.79 5.71
N GLU A 248 -3.90 17.96 5.45
CA GLU A 248 -4.58 19.26 5.57
C GLU A 248 -4.50 19.81 6.99
N LYS A 249 -4.75 18.96 7.99
CA LYS A 249 -4.66 19.32 9.41
C LYS A 249 -3.25 19.73 9.85
N ASN A 250 -2.20 19.18 9.21
CA ASN A 250 -0.82 19.57 9.50
C ASN A 250 -0.39 20.92 8.91
N GLY A 251 -1.23 21.50 8.06
CA GLY A 251 -1.04 22.79 7.41
C GLY A 251 -0.25 22.72 6.10
N ILE A 252 -0.73 23.43 5.07
CA ILE A 252 -0.12 23.48 3.73
C ILE A 252 0.86 24.66 3.68
N LYS A 253 2.17 24.39 3.68
CA LYS A 253 3.23 25.44 3.80
C LYS A 253 4.11 25.62 2.57
N ASN A 254 4.02 24.72 1.60
CA ASN A 254 4.77 24.80 0.36
C ASN A 254 3.99 24.12 -0.79
N SER A 255 4.49 24.31 -2.01
CA SER A 255 3.91 23.70 -3.21
C SER A 255 3.94 22.17 -3.16
N LEU A 256 4.97 21.55 -2.57
CA LEU A 256 5.08 20.09 -2.49
C LEU A 256 3.92 19.45 -1.73
N ILE A 257 3.50 20.04 -0.60
CA ILE A 257 2.34 19.58 0.16
C ILE A 257 1.05 19.76 -0.66
N TYR A 258 0.92 20.90 -1.33
CA TYR A 258 -0.25 21.18 -2.18
C TYR A 258 -0.34 20.17 -3.34
N ASP A 259 0.75 19.93 -4.05
CA ASP A 259 0.83 19.01 -5.18
C ASP A 259 0.51 17.57 -4.74
N ARG A 260 1.05 17.14 -3.59
CA ARG A 260 0.71 15.84 -3.00
C ARG A 260 -0.78 15.73 -2.68
N LEU A 261 -1.38 16.77 -2.11
CA LEU A 261 -2.82 16.80 -1.82
C LEU A 261 -3.67 16.69 -3.09
N GLN A 262 -3.32 17.42 -4.15
CA GLN A 262 -4.05 17.33 -5.42
C GLN A 262 -3.94 15.93 -6.01
N HIS A 263 -2.75 15.33 -5.98
CA HIS A 263 -2.57 13.96 -6.45
C HIS A 263 -3.43 12.95 -5.68
N LEU A 264 -3.43 13.02 -4.34
CA LEU A 264 -4.25 12.13 -3.52
C LEU A 264 -5.75 12.30 -3.80
N LYS A 265 -6.22 13.54 -3.98
CA LYS A 265 -7.63 13.82 -4.31
C LYS A 265 -8.02 13.24 -5.67
N LEU A 266 -7.16 13.41 -6.69
CA LEU A 266 -7.37 12.80 -8.00
C LEU A 266 -7.37 11.27 -7.95
N GLU A 267 -6.47 10.68 -7.15
CA GLU A 267 -6.40 9.23 -6.95
C GLU A 267 -7.68 8.69 -6.29
N ILE A 268 -8.18 9.37 -5.26
CA ILE A 268 -9.44 9.03 -4.58
C ILE A 268 -10.61 9.03 -5.59
N GLU A 269 -10.73 10.09 -6.39
CA GLU A 269 -11.84 10.20 -7.35
C GLU A 269 -11.75 9.14 -8.45
N ARG A 270 -10.54 8.90 -8.98
CA ARG A 270 -10.30 7.82 -9.96
C ARG A 270 -10.67 6.45 -9.38
N ASP A 271 -10.26 6.16 -8.16
CA ASP A 271 -10.47 4.84 -7.55
C ASP A 271 -11.94 4.63 -7.16
N LYS A 272 -12.65 5.69 -6.74
CA LYS A 272 -14.11 5.68 -6.58
C LYS A 272 -14.81 5.39 -7.90
N GLN A 273 -14.45 6.09 -8.97
CA GLN A 273 -15.04 5.87 -10.30
C GLN A 273 -14.80 4.43 -10.78
N ASN A 274 -13.57 3.92 -10.65
CA ASN A 274 -13.24 2.54 -10.99
C ASN A 274 -14.07 1.53 -10.18
N LYS A 275 -14.25 1.76 -8.86
CA LYS A 275 -15.08 0.91 -8.02
C LYS A 275 -16.54 0.89 -8.49
N ILE A 276 -17.09 2.06 -8.82
CA ILE A 276 -18.47 2.19 -9.35
C ILE A 276 -18.62 1.42 -10.66
N VAL A 277 -17.72 1.63 -11.61
CA VAL A 277 -17.73 0.93 -12.92
C VAL A 277 -17.63 -0.58 -12.73
N ASN A 278 -16.72 -1.05 -11.87
CA ASN A 278 -16.54 -2.48 -11.61
C ASN A 278 -17.77 -3.11 -10.96
N LEU A 279 -18.40 -2.43 -9.98
CA LEU A 279 -19.64 -2.90 -9.36
C LEU A 279 -20.78 -2.95 -10.37
N TYR A 280 -20.94 -1.91 -11.20
CA TYR A 280 -21.98 -1.88 -12.23
C TYR A 280 -21.79 -2.99 -13.26
N ASN A 281 -20.58 -3.16 -13.79
CA ASN A 281 -20.28 -4.21 -14.76
C ASN A 281 -20.51 -5.60 -14.16
N SER A 282 -20.08 -5.81 -12.92
CA SER A 282 -20.31 -7.08 -12.21
C SER A 282 -21.80 -7.34 -11.97
N ALA A 283 -22.58 -6.31 -11.63
CA ALA A 283 -24.03 -6.43 -11.48
C ALA A 283 -24.71 -6.78 -12.81
N SER A 284 -24.29 -6.15 -13.91
CA SER A 284 -24.79 -6.45 -15.25
C SER A 284 -24.49 -7.89 -15.68
N ILE A 285 -23.29 -8.40 -15.38
CA ILE A 285 -22.93 -9.82 -15.61
C ILE A 285 -23.87 -10.73 -14.81
N CYS A 286 -24.00 -10.52 -13.49
CA CYS A 286 -24.90 -11.33 -12.66
C CYS A 286 -26.36 -11.27 -13.14
N TYR A 287 -26.83 -10.11 -13.62
CA TYR A 287 -28.17 -9.99 -14.19
C TYR A 287 -28.32 -10.84 -15.45
N ASN A 288 -27.37 -10.74 -16.39
CA ASN A 288 -27.40 -11.51 -17.64
C ASN A 288 -27.34 -13.02 -17.38
N ASP A 289 -26.49 -13.45 -16.44
CA ASP A 289 -26.41 -14.86 -16.02
C ASP A 289 -27.72 -15.30 -15.39
N GLY A 290 -28.33 -14.49 -14.52
CA GLY A 290 -29.65 -14.77 -13.95
C GLY A 290 -30.75 -14.91 -14.99
N ILE A 291 -30.75 -14.06 -16.03
CA ILE A 291 -31.68 -14.14 -17.16
C ILE A 291 -31.44 -15.40 -17.99
N ASN A 292 -30.19 -15.75 -18.25
CA ASN A 292 -29.84 -16.97 -19.01
C ASN A 292 -30.33 -18.23 -18.29
N GLU A 293 -30.06 -18.35 -16.98
CA GLU A 293 -30.49 -19.47 -16.14
C GLU A 293 -32.02 -19.56 -16.05
N LEU A 294 -32.69 -18.40 -15.93
CA LEU A 294 -34.15 -18.33 -15.95
C LEU A 294 -34.71 -18.78 -17.31
N ASN A 295 -34.08 -18.37 -18.41
CA ASN A 295 -34.45 -18.82 -19.75
C ASN A 295 -34.26 -20.34 -19.93
N GLU A 296 -33.17 -20.91 -19.41
CA GLU A 296 -32.97 -22.36 -19.42
C GLU A 296 -34.07 -23.09 -18.68
N PHE A 297 -34.45 -22.61 -17.49
CA PHE A 297 -35.57 -23.14 -16.74
C PHE A 297 -36.89 -23.05 -17.52
N ILE A 298 -37.21 -21.88 -18.11
CA ILE A 298 -38.43 -21.68 -18.90
C ILE A 298 -38.46 -22.60 -20.12
N ASN A 299 -37.34 -22.73 -20.84
CA ASN A 299 -37.23 -23.63 -21.99
C ASN A 299 -37.44 -25.08 -21.59
N TYR A 300 -36.85 -25.50 -20.47
CA TYR A 300 -37.02 -26.84 -19.94
C TYR A 300 -38.47 -27.09 -19.46
N ARG A 301 -39.11 -26.08 -18.84
CA ARG A 301 -40.55 -26.10 -18.49
C ARG A 301 -41.44 -26.21 -19.73
N ASN A 302 -41.16 -25.45 -20.79
CA ASN A 302 -41.89 -25.51 -22.06
C ASN A 302 -41.73 -26.87 -22.77
N LYS A 303 -40.61 -27.56 -22.53
CA LYS A 303 -40.38 -28.95 -22.93
C LYS A 303 -40.98 -29.97 -21.95
N GLN A 304 -41.85 -29.52 -21.04
CA GLN A 304 -42.53 -30.34 -20.04
C GLN A 304 -41.56 -31.14 -19.14
N PHE A 305 -40.41 -30.53 -18.83
CA PHE A 305 -39.33 -31.13 -18.05
C PHE A 305 -38.81 -32.45 -18.63
N LEU A 306 -38.52 -32.42 -19.94
CA LEU A 306 -37.87 -33.50 -20.67
C LEU A 306 -36.48 -33.06 -21.19
N PRO A 307 -35.43 -33.89 -21.01
CA PRO A 307 -35.41 -35.20 -20.34
C PRO A 307 -35.64 -35.08 -18.82
N LYS A 308 -36.18 -36.12 -18.18
CA LYS A 308 -36.58 -36.06 -16.77
C LYS A 308 -35.42 -35.73 -15.84
N LYS A 309 -35.65 -34.77 -14.96
CA LYS A 309 -34.84 -34.44 -13.78
C LYS A 309 -35.66 -34.67 -12.51
N THR A 310 -34.98 -34.89 -11.38
CA THR A 310 -35.57 -34.97 -10.05
C THR A 310 -36.06 -33.60 -9.58
N ASP A 311 -37.03 -33.56 -8.66
CA ASP A 311 -37.57 -32.29 -8.15
C ASP A 311 -36.46 -31.35 -7.60
N PRO A 312 -35.44 -31.83 -6.84
CA PRO A 312 -34.32 -30.98 -6.42
C PRO A 312 -33.49 -30.43 -7.58
N GLU A 313 -33.26 -31.21 -8.64
CA GLU A 313 -32.53 -30.72 -9.82
C GLU A 313 -33.30 -29.62 -10.55
N ILE A 314 -34.64 -29.72 -10.61
CA ILE A 314 -35.50 -28.68 -11.22
C ILE A 314 -35.54 -27.43 -10.34
N GLN A 315 -35.64 -27.59 -9.01
CA GLN A 315 -35.59 -26.48 -8.06
C GLN A 315 -34.25 -25.73 -8.15
N ASN A 316 -33.14 -26.46 -8.28
CA ASN A 316 -31.82 -25.85 -8.38
C ASN A 316 -31.68 -24.92 -9.60
N MET A 317 -32.31 -25.25 -10.75
CA MET A 317 -32.27 -24.40 -11.94
C MET A 317 -32.82 -22.98 -11.65
N ILE A 318 -33.94 -22.89 -10.93
CA ILE A 318 -34.53 -21.58 -10.60
C ILE A 318 -33.84 -20.92 -9.41
N ASP A 319 -33.25 -21.69 -8.49
CA ASP A 319 -32.47 -21.15 -7.37
C ASP A 319 -31.18 -20.48 -7.85
N VAL A 320 -30.49 -21.06 -8.85
CA VAL A 320 -29.30 -20.45 -9.46
C VAL A 320 -29.66 -19.10 -10.10
N ALA A 321 -30.74 -19.04 -10.89
CA ALA A 321 -31.23 -17.78 -11.45
C ALA A 321 -31.54 -16.73 -10.36
N ASN A 322 -32.21 -17.14 -9.28
CA ASN A 322 -32.56 -16.27 -8.15
C ASN A 322 -31.32 -15.71 -7.44
N ASN A 323 -30.32 -16.57 -7.20
CA ASN A 323 -29.07 -16.17 -6.55
C ASN A 323 -28.32 -15.12 -7.40
N ASN A 324 -28.24 -15.33 -8.71
CA ASN A 324 -27.63 -14.37 -9.64
C ASN A 324 -28.35 -13.01 -9.65
N LEU A 325 -29.69 -12.99 -9.71
CA LEU A 325 -30.47 -11.75 -9.65
C LEU A 325 -30.33 -11.02 -8.31
N LYS A 326 -30.31 -11.76 -7.20
CA LYS A 326 -30.04 -11.18 -5.86
C LYS A 326 -28.65 -10.59 -5.78
N GLU A 327 -27.64 -11.31 -6.27
CA GLU A 327 -26.26 -10.81 -6.27
C GLU A 327 -26.12 -9.56 -7.12
N SER A 328 -26.77 -9.53 -8.30
CA SER A 328 -26.85 -8.33 -9.14
C SER A 328 -27.41 -7.13 -8.38
N LYS A 329 -28.54 -7.32 -7.68
CA LYS A 329 -29.16 -6.27 -6.85
C LYS A 329 -28.22 -5.79 -5.74
N THR A 330 -27.62 -6.71 -4.98
CA THR A 330 -26.70 -6.38 -3.88
C THR A 330 -25.46 -5.62 -4.37
N LYS A 331 -24.94 -5.91 -5.56
CA LYS A 331 -23.83 -5.15 -6.14
C LYS A 331 -24.23 -3.72 -6.53
N LEU A 332 -25.45 -3.52 -7.07
CA LEU A 332 -25.95 -2.17 -7.35
C LEU A 332 -26.20 -1.35 -6.10
N GLU A 333 -26.71 -1.96 -5.03
CA GLU A 333 -26.95 -1.29 -3.75
C GLU A 333 -25.65 -0.80 -3.07
N GLN A 334 -24.50 -1.37 -3.43
CA GLN A 334 -23.20 -0.90 -2.95
C GLN A 334 -22.70 0.36 -3.67
N ILE A 335 -23.36 0.79 -4.75
CA ILE A 335 -22.99 2.00 -5.49
C ILE A 335 -23.67 3.20 -4.83
N SER A 336 -22.88 4.01 -4.10
CA SER A 336 -23.27 5.31 -3.55
C SER A 336 -22.65 6.45 -4.36
N ASP A 337 -23.27 7.63 -4.35
CA ASP A 337 -22.71 8.90 -4.85
C ASP A 337 -22.09 8.82 -6.26
N SER A 338 -22.92 8.54 -7.27
CA SER A 338 -22.51 8.48 -8.68
C SER A 338 -22.92 9.72 -9.49
N GLU A 339 -22.24 9.93 -10.62
CA GLU A 339 -22.60 10.93 -11.63
C GLU A 339 -23.98 10.67 -12.25
N ASP A 340 -24.61 11.71 -12.79
CA ASP A 340 -26.02 11.65 -13.24
C ASP A 340 -26.27 10.63 -14.36
N ASN A 341 -25.30 10.45 -15.26
CA ASN A 341 -25.35 9.42 -16.31
C ASN A 341 -25.37 8.00 -15.72
N ILE A 342 -24.51 7.72 -14.74
CA ILE A 342 -24.42 6.41 -14.07
C ILE A 342 -25.69 6.17 -13.24
N LYS A 343 -26.24 7.19 -12.59
CA LYS A 343 -27.52 7.07 -11.87
C LYS A 343 -28.65 6.60 -12.78
N ILE A 344 -28.73 7.10 -14.01
CA ILE A 344 -29.73 6.67 -15.00
C ILE A 344 -29.53 5.18 -15.35
N MET A 345 -28.29 4.77 -15.62
CA MET A 345 -27.95 3.38 -15.95
C MET A 345 -28.27 2.42 -14.79
N ILE A 346 -27.95 2.81 -13.55
CA ILE A 346 -28.28 2.05 -12.35
C ILE A 346 -29.80 1.93 -12.22
N LYS A 347 -30.55 3.02 -12.38
CA LYS A 347 -32.01 3.00 -12.30
C LYS A 347 -32.63 2.04 -13.32
N GLN A 348 -32.13 2.04 -14.55
CA GLN A 348 -32.59 1.14 -15.61
C GLN A 348 -32.31 -0.32 -15.26
N LEU A 349 -31.07 -0.65 -14.89
CA LEU A 349 -30.71 -2.02 -14.55
C LEU A 349 -31.44 -2.51 -13.29
N SER A 350 -31.58 -1.68 -12.26
CA SER A 350 -32.40 -1.99 -11.07
C SER A 350 -33.84 -2.31 -11.44
N LYS A 351 -34.43 -1.59 -12.40
CA LYS A 351 -35.79 -1.89 -12.88
C LYS A 351 -35.84 -3.24 -13.60
N SER A 352 -34.87 -3.52 -14.47
CA SER A 352 -34.78 -4.82 -15.15
C SER A 352 -34.62 -5.99 -14.17
N ILE A 353 -33.80 -5.83 -13.13
CA ILE A 353 -33.64 -6.84 -12.07
C ILE A 353 -34.95 -7.04 -11.31
N GLU A 354 -35.67 -5.97 -10.97
CA GLU A 354 -36.97 -6.04 -10.30
C GLU A 354 -37.99 -6.82 -11.13
N ASP A 355 -38.11 -6.48 -12.42
CA ASP A 355 -39.06 -7.13 -13.32
C ASP A 355 -38.72 -8.63 -13.51
N ALA A 356 -37.44 -8.96 -13.68
CA ALA A 356 -36.98 -10.34 -13.76
C ALA A 356 -37.21 -11.12 -12.46
N SER A 357 -36.97 -10.49 -11.31
CA SER A 357 -37.19 -11.10 -9.99
C SER A 357 -38.67 -11.39 -9.75
N ASN A 358 -39.56 -10.46 -10.11
CA ASN A 358 -41.00 -10.66 -10.00
C ASN A 358 -41.47 -11.84 -10.87
N TYR A 359 -41.00 -11.90 -12.12
CA TYR A 359 -41.32 -13.03 -12.99
C TYR A 359 -40.77 -14.35 -12.44
N LEU A 360 -39.55 -14.36 -11.91
CA LEU A 360 -38.96 -15.54 -11.28
C LEU A 360 -39.80 -16.01 -10.08
N ILE A 361 -40.34 -15.10 -9.26
CA ILE A 361 -41.22 -15.43 -8.13
C ILE A 361 -42.51 -16.11 -8.62
N GLU A 362 -43.09 -15.67 -9.75
CA GLU A 362 -44.23 -16.35 -10.36
C GLU A 362 -43.88 -17.78 -10.77
N GLN A 363 -42.68 -17.99 -11.33
CA GLN A 363 -42.19 -19.31 -11.71
C GLN A 363 -41.95 -20.22 -10.50
N GLN A 364 -41.35 -19.70 -9.42
CA GLN A 364 -41.17 -20.43 -8.16
C GLN A 364 -42.53 -20.82 -7.56
N SER A 365 -43.50 -19.92 -7.58
CA SER A 365 -44.86 -20.17 -7.09
C SER A 365 -45.54 -21.29 -7.88
N TRP A 366 -45.41 -21.27 -9.21
CA TRP A 366 -45.91 -22.35 -10.06
C TRP A 366 -45.20 -23.69 -9.78
N LEU A 367 -43.88 -23.66 -9.60
CA LEU A 367 -43.09 -24.86 -9.34
C LEU A 367 -43.43 -25.51 -7.99
N ASN A 368 -43.70 -24.71 -6.95
CA ASN A 368 -44.20 -25.18 -5.66
C ASN A 368 -45.52 -25.94 -5.81
N VAL A 369 -46.45 -25.41 -6.60
CA VAL A 369 -47.72 -26.09 -6.92
C VAL A 369 -47.45 -27.37 -7.71
N TYR A 370 -46.54 -27.35 -8.68
CA TYR A 370 -46.14 -28.52 -9.46
C TYR A 370 -45.63 -29.66 -8.58
N PHE A 371 -44.71 -29.38 -7.64
CA PHE A 371 -44.16 -30.40 -6.76
C PHE A 371 -45.20 -31.02 -5.82
N SER A 372 -46.21 -30.24 -5.39
CA SER A 372 -47.30 -30.74 -4.54
C SER A 372 -48.27 -31.71 -5.23
N LYS A 373 -48.30 -31.78 -6.57
CA LYS A 373 -49.28 -32.59 -7.32
C LYS A 373 -48.78 -34.01 -7.57
N SER A 374 -49.75 -34.93 -7.71
CA SER A 374 -49.53 -36.30 -8.19
C SER A 374 -49.02 -36.32 -9.64
N LYS A 375 -48.53 -37.48 -10.12
CA LYS A 375 -48.05 -37.65 -11.50
C LYS A 375 -49.05 -37.19 -12.56
N TYR A 376 -50.34 -37.49 -12.40
CA TYR A 376 -51.39 -37.06 -13.33
C TYR A 376 -51.68 -35.56 -13.20
N GLY A 377 -51.69 -35.03 -11.97
CA GLY A 377 -51.86 -33.59 -11.72
C GLY A 377 -50.70 -32.74 -12.24
N ARG A 378 -49.47 -33.25 -12.22
CA ARG A 378 -48.29 -32.59 -12.82
C ARG A 378 -48.42 -32.48 -14.34
N LYS A 379 -48.91 -33.53 -15.01
CA LYS A 379 -49.15 -33.50 -16.46
C LYS A 379 -50.21 -32.45 -16.83
N SER A 380 -51.28 -32.33 -16.04
CA SER A 380 -52.36 -31.38 -16.36
C SER A 380 -51.92 -29.91 -16.32
N MET A 381 -50.85 -29.59 -15.58
CA MET A 381 -50.36 -28.21 -15.44
C MET A 381 -49.66 -27.63 -16.69
N PHE A 382 -49.36 -28.45 -17.71
CA PHE A 382 -48.71 -28.00 -18.95
C PHE A 382 -49.69 -27.65 -20.08
N TYR A 383 -50.99 -27.93 -19.91
CA TYR A 383 -52.00 -27.67 -20.95
C TYR A 383 -52.49 -26.20 -20.99
N GLU A 384 -52.12 -25.40 -20.00
CA GLU A 384 -52.40 -23.97 -19.92
C GLU A 384 -51.18 -23.15 -20.41
N ARG A 385 -51.18 -22.79 -21.70
CA ARG A 385 -50.24 -21.87 -22.41
C ARG A 385 -48.72 -22.14 -22.30
N LYS A 386 -48.03 -22.04 -23.44
CA LYS A 386 -46.55 -21.88 -23.46
C LYS A 386 -46.18 -20.61 -22.70
N VAL A 387 -45.18 -20.69 -21.84
CA VAL A 387 -44.71 -19.55 -21.05
C VAL A 387 -43.64 -18.82 -21.85
N SER A 388 -43.78 -17.50 -22.02
CA SER A 388 -42.74 -16.63 -22.59
C SER A 388 -42.10 -15.79 -21.49
N LEU A 389 -40.82 -15.47 -21.65
CA LEU A 389 -40.13 -14.45 -20.85
C LEU A 389 -40.25 -13.12 -21.62
N PHE A 390 -40.80 -12.08 -20.97
CA PHE A 390 -40.96 -10.73 -21.54
C PHE A 390 -41.64 -10.66 -22.93
N GLY A 391 -42.54 -11.59 -23.25
CA GLY A 391 -43.33 -11.53 -24.49
C GLY A 391 -42.62 -12.03 -25.75
N PHE A 392 -41.38 -12.49 -25.68
CA PHE A 392 -40.69 -13.11 -26.81
C PHE A 392 -40.88 -14.63 -26.80
N PRO A 393 -41.34 -15.25 -27.90
CA PRO A 393 -41.35 -16.69 -28.02
C PRO A 393 -39.90 -17.19 -28.08
N LEU A 394 -39.55 -18.04 -27.11
CA LEU A 394 -38.32 -18.82 -27.17
C LEU A 394 -38.55 -19.94 -28.19
N ASN A 395 -37.83 -19.89 -29.32
CA ASN A 395 -37.94 -20.86 -30.41
C ASN A 395 -37.45 -22.25 -30.02
#